data_AF-A0A969I7H0-F1
#
_entry.id   AF-A0A969I7H0-F1
#
_cell.length_a   1.000
_cell.length_b   1.000
_cell.length_c   1.000
_cell.angle_alpha   90.00
_cell.angle_beta   90.00
_cell.angle_gamma   90.00
#
_symmetry.space_group_name_H-M   'P 1'
#
loop_
_entity.id
_entity.type
_entity.pdbx_description
1 polymer ?
#
loop_
_entity_poly.entity_id
_entity_poly.type
_entity_poly.pdbx_seq_one_letter_code
_entity_poly.pdbx_strand_id
1 'polypeptide(L)'
;MQTLQTADWAAGWQWQEIPDSLQPEQQTASVRQALTADLILFVVAGDLTDSELHVLQVLRDARAPLLVIFNKLDQYAPSEQVDVLQQLRQRLASWLPAADVVAAAADPAPLKVRQQQPDGSVREQFEARSPDLTALSERLAIRLTTERPALAWATAWRATEQLAADITAALQQVRRDRALPIVERYQWLAAATAFANPVPVLDLLATAAIGAQLVIDLGAVYQHKFALAQAKPRQHPRGAGSEARSGGTVHPAIASRPETNVVSYAAGGAVQGLSAAYLTRLTGLSLMEYFQTADPSAELNPTQLEQALQTVFQTQQRATVWQSFVRAGLARLQGTPAATESPAT
;
A
#
# COMPACT_ATOMS: atom_id res chain seq x y z
N MET A 1 -33.58 11.36 -10.23
CA MET A 1 -33.60 9.89 -10.01
C MET A 1 -34.95 9.25 -10.33
N GLN A 2 -36.09 9.76 -9.85
CA GLN A 2 -37.42 9.14 -10.06
C GLN A 2 -37.75 8.88 -11.55
N THR A 3 -37.41 9.80 -12.44
CA THR A 3 -37.67 9.68 -13.89
C THR A 3 -36.86 8.57 -14.58
N LEU A 4 -35.69 8.20 -14.04
CA LEU A 4 -34.86 7.13 -14.61
C LEU A 4 -35.28 5.75 -14.09
N GLN A 5 -35.87 5.67 -12.89
CA GLN A 5 -36.29 4.42 -12.27
C GLN A 5 -37.55 3.81 -12.91
N THR A 6 -38.33 4.61 -13.64
CA THR A 6 -39.55 4.14 -14.33
C THR A 6 -39.30 3.57 -15.72
N ALA A 7 -38.06 3.61 -16.22
CA ALA A 7 -37.74 3.08 -17.54
C ALA A 7 -37.61 1.55 -17.54
N ASP A 8 -38.03 0.88 -18.62
CA ASP A 8 -38.02 -0.59 -18.72
C ASP A 8 -36.62 -1.21 -18.50
N TRP A 9 -35.57 -0.51 -18.93
CA TRP A 9 -34.18 -0.95 -18.72
C TRP A 9 -33.69 -0.80 -17.27
N ALA A 10 -34.39 -0.05 -16.42
CA ALA A 10 -34.02 0.16 -15.02
C ALA A 10 -34.43 -1.03 -14.13
N ALA A 11 -35.26 -1.94 -14.64
CA ALA A 11 -35.68 -3.13 -13.91
C ALA A 11 -34.47 -4.02 -13.55
N GLY A 12 -34.31 -4.31 -12.26
CA GLY A 12 -33.23 -5.18 -11.75
C GLY A 12 -31.91 -4.47 -11.44
N TRP A 13 -31.86 -3.13 -11.55
CA TRP A 13 -30.72 -2.32 -11.10
C TRP A 13 -31.02 -1.62 -9.77
N GLN A 14 -30.03 -1.60 -8.89
CA GLN A 14 -30.09 -0.84 -7.64
C GLN A 14 -29.40 0.50 -7.83
N TRP A 15 -30.07 1.58 -7.43
CA TRP A 15 -29.54 2.93 -7.50
C TRP A 15 -29.10 3.38 -6.12
N GLN A 16 -27.91 3.94 -6.05
CA GLN A 16 -27.36 4.47 -4.82
C GLN A 16 -26.84 5.89 -5.08
N GLU A 17 -27.29 6.82 -4.26
CA GLU A 17 -26.74 8.17 -4.24
C GLU A 17 -25.54 8.20 -3.30
N ILE A 18 -24.43 8.74 -3.79
CA ILE A 18 -23.20 8.91 -3.01
C ILE A 18 -22.98 10.41 -2.89
N PRO A 19 -23.04 10.98 -1.68
CA PRO A 19 -22.90 12.41 -1.49
C PRO A 19 -21.49 12.85 -1.86
N ASP A 20 -21.41 13.97 -2.58
CA ASP A 20 -20.16 14.71 -2.74
C ASP A 20 -19.80 15.35 -1.40
N SER A 21 -18.57 15.12 -0.94
CA SER A 21 -18.06 15.70 0.30
C SER A 21 -16.78 16.46 0.05
N LEU A 22 -16.73 17.67 0.58
CA LEU A 22 -15.56 18.54 0.56
C LEU A 22 -14.48 18.09 1.57
N GLN A 23 -14.80 17.18 2.49
CA GLN A 23 -13.85 16.66 3.47
C GLN A 23 -13.06 15.47 2.88
N PRO A 24 -11.72 15.49 2.89
CA PRO A 24 -10.91 14.45 2.23
C PRO A 24 -11.19 13.01 2.71
N GLU A 25 -11.44 12.82 4.00
CA GLU A 25 -11.73 11.50 4.57
C GLU A 25 -13.07 10.95 4.08
N GLN A 26 -14.09 11.82 4.03
CA GLN A 26 -15.42 11.46 3.54
C GLN A 26 -15.41 11.25 2.03
N GLN A 27 -14.65 12.06 1.28
CA GLN A 27 -14.46 11.87 -0.16
C GLN A 27 -13.81 10.52 -0.46
N THR A 28 -12.82 10.10 0.33
CA THR A 28 -12.20 8.78 0.19
C THR A 28 -13.20 7.65 0.45
N ALA A 29 -14.05 7.80 1.47
CA ALA A 29 -15.11 6.83 1.76
C ALA A 29 -16.16 6.76 0.63
N SER A 30 -16.60 7.91 0.12
CA SER A 30 -17.51 8.02 -1.03
C SER A 30 -16.94 7.34 -2.27
N VAL A 31 -15.66 7.54 -2.57
CA VAL A 31 -15.01 6.88 -3.71
C VAL A 31 -14.94 5.37 -3.51
N ARG A 32 -14.56 4.88 -2.32
CA ARG A 32 -14.55 3.44 -2.03
C ARG A 32 -15.93 2.80 -2.20
N GLN A 33 -16.97 3.50 -1.77
CA GLN A 33 -18.35 3.06 -1.95
C GLN A 33 -18.76 3.08 -3.42
N ALA A 34 -18.31 4.06 -4.21
CA ALA A 34 -18.58 4.11 -5.65
C ALA A 34 -17.93 2.94 -6.40
N LEU A 35 -16.74 2.50 -5.96
CA LEU A 35 -16.00 1.39 -6.60
C LEU A 35 -16.69 0.02 -6.47
N THR A 36 -17.65 -0.13 -5.55
CA THR A 36 -18.46 -1.36 -5.44
C THR A 36 -19.56 -1.44 -6.47
N ALA A 37 -19.87 -0.35 -7.17
CA ALA A 37 -20.91 -0.32 -8.19
C ALA A 37 -20.44 -0.91 -9.52
N ASP A 38 -21.39 -1.45 -10.30
CA ASP A 38 -21.16 -1.95 -11.66
C ASP A 38 -20.98 -0.83 -12.69
N LEU A 39 -21.65 0.30 -12.48
CA LEU A 39 -21.56 1.51 -13.30
C LEU A 39 -21.66 2.74 -12.41
N ILE A 40 -20.75 3.69 -12.59
CA ILE A 40 -20.74 4.96 -11.87
C ILE A 40 -21.25 6.06 -12.78
N LEU A 41 -22.19 6.84 -12.28
CA LEU A 41 -22.73 8.03 -12.94
C LEU A 41 -22.17 9.26 -12.25
N PHE A 42 -21.22 9.91 -12.89
CA PHE A 42 -20.56 11.09 -12.35
C PHE A 42 -21.22 12.35 -12.90
N VAL A 43 -21.91 13.10 -12.03
CA VAL A 43 -22.73 14.25 -12.43
C VAL A 43 -21.96 15.53 -12.20
N VAL A 44 -21.83 16.35 -13.24
CA VAL A 44 -21.21 17.68 -13.21
C VAL A 44 -22.21 18.74 -13.65
N ALA A 45 -22.10 19.95 -13.12
CA ALA A 45 -22.97 21.07 -13.45
C ALA A 45 -22.41 22.00 -14.55
N GLY A 46 -21.20 21.73 -15.03
CA GLY A 46 -20.44 22.58 -15.95
C GLY A 46 -19.13 21.91 -16.35
N ASP A 47 -18.10 22.72 -16.62
CA ASP A 47 -16.74 22.22 -16.84
C ASP A 47 -16.15 21.62 -15.55
N LEU A 48 -15.18 20.72 -15.71
CA LEU A 48 -14.55 20.00 -14.60
C LEU A 48 -13.68 20.94 -13.77
N THR A 49 -13.93 20.95 -12.46
CA THR A 49 -13.01 21.46 -11.45
C THR A 49 -11.84 20.49 -11.22
N ASP A 50 -10.75 20.97 -10.61
CA ASP A 50 -9.59 20.12 -10.30
C ASP A 50 -9.95 18.98 -9.34
N SER A 51 -10.84 19.24 -8.37
CA SER A 51 -11.32 18.23 -7.42
C SER A 51 -12.14 17.14 -8.11
N GLU A 52 -13.05 17.51 -9.01
CA GLU A 52 -13.83 16.54 -9.80
C GLU A 52 -12.93 15.73 -10.73
N LEU A 53 -11.96 16.38 -11.37
CA LEU A 53 -10.98 15.70 -12.23
C LEU A 53 -10.14 14.70 -11.44
N HIS A 54 -9.73 15.04 -10.22
CA HIS A 54 -8.99 14.12 -9.35
C HIS A 54 -9.81 12.87 -9.00
N VAL A 55 -11.09 13.04 -8.63
CA VAL A 55 -11.98 11.91 -8.35
C VAL A 55 -12.15 11.03 -9.59
N LEU A 56 -12.35 11.64 -10.76
CA LEU A 56 -12.43 10.92 -12.03
C LEU A 56 -11.16 10.13 -12.35
N GLN A 57 -9.98 10.67 -12.04
CA GLN A 57 -8.70 9.96 -12.19
C GLN A 57 -8.60 8.75 -11.26
N VAL A 58 -9.02 8.87 -10.00
CA VAL A 58 -9.04 7.74 -9.06
C VAL A 58 -9.96 6.63 -9.55
N LEU A 59 -11.16 6.98 -10.04
CA LEU A 59 -12.10 6.01 -10.61
C LEU A 59 -11.56 5.33 -11.87
N ARG A 60 -10.86 6.09 -12.72
CA ARG A 60 -10.17 5.57 -13.91
C ARG A 60 -9.07 4.58 -13.54
N ASP A 61 -8.22 4.93 -12.58
CA ASP A 61 -7.09 4.10 -12.16
C ASP A 61 -7.58 2.79 -11.53
N ALA A 62 -8.74 2.83 -10.85
CA ALA A 62 -9.45 1.66 -10.38
C ALA A 62 -10.22 0.89 -11.47
N ARG A 63 -10.21 1.36 -12.73
CA ARG A 63 -10.92 0.76 -13.88
C ARG A 63 -12.43 0.63 -13.66
N ALA A 64 -13.05 1.62 -13.02
CA ALA A 64 -14.49 1.65 -12.83
C ALA A 64 -15.22 2.06 -14.12
N PRO A 65 -16.24 1.31 -14.58
CA PRO A 65 -17.12 1.76 -15.65
C PRO A 65 -17.79 3.07 -15.26
N LEU A 66 -17.65 4.06 -16.12
CA LEU A 66 -18.04 5.44 -15.84
C LEU A 66 -18.97 5.96 -16.95
N LEU A 67 -19.94 6.79 -16.54
CA LEU A 67 -20.69 7.69 -17.40
C LEU A 67 -20.63 9.09 -16.79
N VAL A 68 -20.16 10.08 -17.54
CA VAL A 68 -20.12 11.48 -17.10
C VAL A 68 -21.34 12.21 -17.63
N ILE A 69 -22.07 12.87 -16.74
CA ILE A 69 -23.32 13.56 -17.06
C ILE A 69 -23.12 15.06 -16.81
N PHE A 70 -23.13 15.84 -17.88
CA PHE A 70 -23.29 17.28 -17.80
C PHE A 70 -24.77 17.62 -17.55
N ASN A 71 -25.11 17.83 -16.28
CA ASN A 71 -26.45 18.16 -15.83
C ASN A 71 -26.66 19.68 -15.76
N LYS A 72 -27.93 20.11 -15.73
CA LYS A 72 -28.37 21.52 -15.79
C LYS A 72 -28.19 22.16 -17.16
N LEU A 73 -28.35 21.36 -18.22
CA LEU A 73 -28.32 21.85 -19.61
C LEU A 73 -29.24 23.05 -19.84
N ASP A 74 -30.35 23.12 -19.10
CA ASP A 74 -31.36 24.17 -19.16
C ASP A 74 -30.88 25.56 -18.68
N GLN A 75 -29.68 25.65 -18.08
CA GLN A 75 -29.06 26.89 -17.62
C GLN A 75 -28.12 27.52 -18.66
N TYR A 76 -27.81 26.82 -19.74
CA TYR A 76 -26.84 27.25 -20.76
C TYR A 76 -27.53 27.62 -22.07
N ALA A 77 -26.99 28.59 -22.79
CA ALA A 77 -27.46 28.89 -24.15
C ALA A 77 -27.08 27.75 -25.12
N PRO A 78 -27.84 27.49 -26.20
CA PRO A 78 -27.58 26.36 -27.10
C PRO A 78 -26.15 26.28 -27.66
N SER A 79 -25.51 27.42 -27.91
CA SER A 79 -24.09 27.46 -28.31
C SER A 79 -23.14 27.01 -27.19
N GLU A 80 -23.36 27.52 -25.98
CA GLU A 80 -22.54 27.18 -24.80
C GLU A 80 -22.69 25.71 -24.41
N GLN A 81 -23.89 25.13 -24.59
CA GLN A 81 -24.13 23.71 -24.36
C GLN A 81 -23.21 22.82 -25.21
N VAL A 82 -23.03 23.19 -26.49
CA VAL A 82 -22.15 22.47 -27.42
C VAL A 82 -20.69 22.65 -27.00
N ASP A 83 -20.30 23.89 -26.66
CA ASP A 83 -18.92 24.21 -26.28
C ASP A 83 -18.49 23.47 -25.00
N VAL A 84 -19.30 23.52 -23.94
CA VAL A 84 -19.01 22.86 -22.66
C VAL A 84 -18.96 21.34 -22.84
N LEU A 85 -19.93 20.76 -23.56
CA LEU A 85 -19.95 19.32 -23.80
C LEU A 85 -18.73 18.87 -24.62
N GLN A 86 -18.33 19.64 -25.62
CA GLN A 86 -17.14 19.36 -26.42
C GLN A 86 -15.86 19.48 -25.58
N GLN A 87 -15.76 20.48 -24.71
CA GLN A 87 -14.62 20.65 -23.80
C GLN A 87 -14.49 19.48 -22.82
N LEU A 88 -15.60 19.03 -22.21
CA LEU A 88 -15.62 17.85 -21.36
C LEU A 88 -15.14 16.60 -22.12
N ARG A 89 -15.68 16.39 -23.33
CA ARG A 89 -15.26 15.27 -24.19
C ARG A 89 -13.78 15.33 -24.53
N GLN A 90 -13.24 16.50 -24.85
CA GLN A 90 -11.82 16.68 -25.17
C GLN A 90 -10.92 16.40 -23.96
N ARG A 91 -11.28 16.91 -22.78
CA ARG A 91 -10.52 16.68 -21.54
C ARG A 91 -10.46 15.19 -21.16
N LEU A 92 -11.54 14.46 -21.41
CA LEU A 92 -11.67 13.05 -21.05
C LEU A 92 -11.32 12.08 -22.20
N ALA A 93 -11.07 12.58 -23.41
CA ALA A 93 -10.89 11.79 -24.63
C ALA A 93 -9.76 10.73 -24.57
N SER A 94 -8.77 10.95 -23.71
CA SER A 94 -7.63 10.02 -23.57
C SER A 94 -8.01 8.68 -22.93
N TRP A 95 -9.15 8.61 -22.24
CA TRP A 95 -9.53 7.39 -21.49
C TRP A 95 -11.04 7.15 -21.36
N LEU A 96 -11.90 8.10 -21.74
CA LEU A 96 -13.35 7.93 -21.75
C LEU A 96 -13.91 8.17 -23.16
N PRO A 97 -14.74 7.25 -23.71
CA PRO A 97 -15.40 7.47 -24.98
C PRO A 97 -16.30 8.71 -24.95
N ALA A 98 -16.33 9.48 -26.03
CA ALA A 98 -17.20 10.66 -26.12
C ALA A 98 -18.70 10.34 -25.97
N ALA A 99 -19.11 9.10 -26.30
CA ALA A 99 -20.46 8.59 -26.10
C ALA A 99 -20.81 8.39 -24.61
N ASP A 100 -19.81 8.25 -23.74
CA ASP A 100 -19.98 8.14 -22.29
C ASP A 100 -19.97 9.51 -21.58
N VAL A 101 -19.93 10.60 -22.34
CA VAL A 101 -20.11 11.97 -21.86
C VAL A 101 -21.39 12.53 -22.47
N VAL A 102 -22.43 12.61 -21.64
CA VAL A 102 -23.80 12.96 -22.06
C VAL A 102 -24.29 14.21 -21.36
N ALA A 103 -25.18 14.94 -22.02
CA ALA A 103 -25.84 16.11 -21.48
C ALA A 103 -27.25 15.75 -20.97
N ALA A 104 -27.72 16.42 -19.92
CA ALA A 104 -29.05 16.22 -19.34
C ALA A 104 -29.55 17.49 -18.63
N ALA A 105 -30.87 17.62 -18.52
CA ALA A 105 -31.56 18.54 -17.62
C ALA A 105 -32.53 17.73 -16.76
N ALA A 106 -32.05 17.19 -15.64
CA ALA A 106 -32.82 16.27 -14.81
C ALA A 106 -33.94 16.95 -13.98
N ASP A 107 -33.73 18.20 -13.61
CA ASP A 107 -34.68 19.01 -12.82
C ASP A 107 -34.58 20.50 -13.23
N PRO A 108 -35.11 20.87 -14.41
CA PRO A 108 -34.95 22.23 -14.94
C PRO A 108 -35.78 23.24 -14.14
N ALA A 109 -35.17 24.40 -13.83
CA ALA A 109 -35.83 25.43 -13.03
C ALA A 109 -37.11 25.97 -13.73
N PRO A 110 -38.19 26.34 -13.01
CA PRO A 110 -39.39 26.90 -13.62
C PRO A 110 -39.09 28.20 -14.38
N LEU A 111 -39.66 28.37 -15.58
CA LEU A 111 -39.48 29.55 -16.40
C LEU A 111 -40.51 30.62 -16.02
N LYS A 112 -40.05 31.85 -15.76
CA LYS A 112 -40.96 32.98 -15.53
C LYS A 112 -41.47 33.52 -16.87
N VAL A 113 -42.74 33.28 -17.16
CA VAL A 113 -43.40 33.71 -18.40
C VAL A 113 -44.26 34.94 -18.13
N ARG A 114 -44.13 35.94 -19.00
CA ARG A 114 -44.99 37.13 -19.03
C ARG A 114 -46.03 36.97 -20.13
N GLN A 115 -47.28 36.72 -19.75
CA GLN A 115 -48.38 36.69 -20.69
C GLN A 115 -49.04 38.07 -20.76
N GLN A 116 -49.05 38.68 -21.93
CA GLN A 116 -49.88 39.86 -22.20
C GLN A 116 -51.30 39.41 -22.45
N GLN A 117 -52.22 39.91 -21.63
CA GLN A 117 -53.64 39.68 -21.77
C GLN A 117 -54.22 40.56 -22.90
N PRO A 118 -55.40 40.20 -23.45
CA PRO A 118 -56.07 40.99 -24.49
C PRO A 118 -56.39 42.44 -24.07
N ASP A 119 -56.45 42.72 -22.76
CA ASP A 119 -56.66 44.05 -22.18
C ASP A 119 -55.37 44.88 -22.02
N GLY A 120 -54.23 44.34 -22.43
CA GLY A 120 -52.91 44.97 -22.31
C GLY A 120 -52.23 44.79 -20.96
N SER A 121 -52.87 44.12 -19.99
CA SER A 121 -52.26 43.78 -18.70
C SER A 121 -51.22 42.67 -18.84
N VAL A 122 -50.16 42.69 -18.01
CA VAL A 122 -49.12 41.66 -18.00
C VAL A 122 -49.30 40.77 -16.78
N ARG A 123 -49.49 39.46 -16.99
CA ARG A 123 -49.52 38.46 -15.92
C ARG A 123 -48.20 37.69 -15.91
N GLU A 124 -47.52 37.74 -14.78
CA GLU A 124 -46.32 36.93 -14.54
C GLU A 124 -46.75 35.58 -13.96
N GLN A 125 -46.36 34.49 -14.62
CA GLN A 125 -46.59 33.12 -14.16
C GLN A 125 -45.31 32.31 -14.26
N PHE A 126 -45.14 31.32 -13.38
CA PHE A 126 -44.05 30.35 -13.49
C PHE A 126 -44.57 29.11 -14.21
N GLU A 127 -43.94 28.76 -15.32
CA GLU A 127 -44.23 27.56 -16.09
C GLU A 127 -43.20 26.48 -15.77
N ALA A 128 -43.67 25.30 -15.39
CA ALA A 128 -42.80 24.16 -15.09
C ALA A 128 -42.20 23.63 -16.41
N ARG A 129 -40.88 23.39 -16.43
CA ARG A 129 -40.20 22.78 -17.57
C ARG A 129 -40.09 21.27 -17.36
N SER A 130 -40.28 20.49 -18.42
CA SER A 130 -40.10 19.04 -18.37
C SER A 130 -38.62 18.67 -18.40
N PRO A 131 -38.17 17.66 -17.65
CA PRO A 131 -36.80 17.15 -17.71
C PRO A 131 -36.41 16.69 -19.12
N ASP A 132 -35.18 17.00 -19.55
CA ASP A 132 -34.56 16.41 -20.74
C ASP A 132 -33.51 15.39 -20.32
N LEU A 133 -33.87 14.12 -20.44
CA LEU A 133 -33.02 12.98 -20.10
C LEU A 133 -32.75 12.08 -21.31
N THR A 134 -33.01 12.56 -22.52
CA THR A 134 -33.07 11.74 -23.74
C THR A 134 -31.71 11.09 -24.03
N ALA A 135 -30.65 11.89 -24.12
CA ALA A 135 -29.30 11.38 -24.37
C ALA A 135 -28.79 10.44 -23.26
N LEU A 136 -29.16 10.73 -22.00
CA LEU A 136 -28.81 9.90 -20.86
C LEU A 136 -29.52 8.55 -20.89
N SER A 137 -30.83 8.54 -21.14
CA SER A 137 -31.63 7.31 -21.15
C SER A 137 -31.25 6.38 -22.30
N GLU A 138 -30.96 6.93 -23.49
CA GLU A 138 -30.44 6.17 -24.63
C GLU A 138 -29.09 5.52 -24.31
N ARG A 139 -28.14 6.28 -23.75
CA ARG A 139 -26.82 5.74 -23.42
C ARG A 139 -26.90 4.70 -22.30
N LEU A 140 -27.70 4.95 -21.27
CA LEU A 140 -27.95 3.99 -20.20
C LEU A 140 -28.61 2.71 -20.72
N ALA A 141 -29.60 2.83 -21.62
CA ALA A 141 -30.22 1.66 -22.23
C ALA A 141 -29.17 0.79 -22.94
N ILE A 142 -28.27 1.38 -23.72
CA ILE A 142 -27.18 0.63 -24.38
C ILE A 142 -26.28 -0.04 -23.34
N ARG A 143 -25.80 0.72 -22.34
CA ARG A 143 -24.86 0.22 -21.32
C ARG A 143 -25.46 -0.91 -20.48
N LEU A 144 -26.70 -0.76 -20.05
CA LEU A 144 -27.35 -1.65 -19.10
C LEU A 144 -28.05 -2.84 -19.75
N THR A 145 -28.30 -2.81 -21.06
CA THR A 145 -28.86 -3.95 -21.80
C THR A 145 -27.81 -4.70 -22.60
N THR A 146 -27.01 -3.99 -23.40
CA THR A 146 -26.07 -4.60 -24.35
C THR A 146 -24.73 -4.89 -23.68
N GLU A 147 -24.26 -3.99 -22.82
CA GLU A 147 -22.94 -4.09 -22.17
C GLU A 147 -22.99 -4.67 -20.75
N ARG A 148 -24.16 -5.15 -20.29
CA ARG A 148 -24.35 -5.69 -18.93
C ARG A 148 -23.34 -6.76 -18.51
N PRO A 149 -23.02 -7.78 -19.35
CA PRO A 149 -22.01 -8.77 -18.98
C PRO A 149 -20.63 -8.14 -18.77
N ALA A 150 -20.27 -7.12 -19.56
CA ALA A 150 -18.99 -6.43 -19.43
C ALA A 150 -18.90 -5.62 -18.12
N LEU A 151 -20.00 -5.00 -17.69
CA LEU A 151 -20.07 -4.31 -16.39
C LEU A 151 -19.84 -5.30 -15.24
N ALA A 152 -20.53 -6.44 -15.26
CA ALA A 152 -20.36 -7.49 -14.25
C ALA A 152 -18.92 -8.05 -14.23
N TRP A 153 -18.30 -8.26 -15.40
CA TRP A 153 -16.91 -8.69 -15.49
C TRP A 153 -15.94 -7.64 -14.95
N ALA A 154 -16.18 -6.35 -15.20
CA ALA A 154 -15.35 -5.28 -14.68
C ALA A 154 -15.38 -5.25 -13.13
N THR A 155 -16.57 -5.40 -12.54
CA THR A 155 -16.73 -5.51 -11.08
C THR A 155 -16.05 -6.77 -10.53
N ALA A 156 -16.26 -7.92 -11.16
CA ALA A 156 -15.62 -9.17 -10.76
C ALA A 156 -14.09 -9.06 -10.83
N TRP A 157 -13.55 -8.44 -11.87
CA TRP A 157 -12.12 -8.19 -12.01
C TRP A 157 -11.57 -7.34 -10.86
N ARG A 158 -12.20 -6.19 -10.56
CA ARG A 158 -11.81 -5.34 -9.42
C ARG A 158 -11.86 -6.12 -8.10
N ALA A 159 -12.90 -6.93 -7.89
CA ALA A 159 -13.03 -7.76 -6.70
C ALA A 159 -11.93 -8.82 -6.60
N THR A 160 -11.51 -9.42 -7.73
CA THR A 160 -10.39 -10.38 -7.74
C THR A 160 -9.04 -9.73 -7.47
N GLU A 161 -8.78 -8.52 -7.98
CA GLU A 161 -7.55 -7.77 -7.66
C GLU A 161 -7.51 -7.42 -6.17
N GLN A 162 -8.64 -6.96 -5.61
CA GLN A 162 -8.74 -6.69 -4.18
C GLN A 162 -8.53 -7.95 -3.34
N LEU A 163 -9.17 -9.07 -3.72
CA LEU A 163 -8.99 -10.35 -3.03
C LEU A 163 -7.54 -10.85 -3.10
N ALA A 164 -6.87 -10.68 -4.24
CA ALA A 164 -5.46 -11.04 -4.37
C ALA A 164 -4.58 -10.20 -3.45
N ALA A 165 -4.86 -8.90 -3.33
CA ALA A 165 -4.17 -8.00 -2.40
C ALA A 165 -4.41 -8.43 -0.93
N ASP A 166 -5.66 -8.73 -0.57
CA ASP A 166 -6.03 -9.17 0.78
C ASP A 166 -5.37 -10.51 1.15
N ILE A 167 -5.37 -11.49 0.23
CA ILE A 167 -4.68 -12.77 0.41
C ILE A 167 -3.17 -12.55 0.57
N THR A 168 -2.58 -11.67 -0.23
CA THR A 168 -1.15 -11.35 -0.15
C THR A 168 -0.81 -10.75 1.21
N ALA A 169 -1.59 -9.78 1.68
CA ALA A 169 -1.41 -9.17 2.99
C ALA A 169 -1.57 -10.19 4.13
N ALA A 170 -2.59 -11.05 4.06
CA ALA A 170 -2.80 -12.10 5.05
C ALA A 170 -1.64 -13.12 5.06
N LEU A 171 -1.15 -13.52 3.89
CA LEU A 171 -0.01 -14.43 3.77
C LEU A 171 1.28 -13.79 4.34
N GLN A 172 1.51 -12.52 4.05
CA GLN A 172 2.63 -11.75 4.61
C GLN A 172 2.55 -11.71 6.14
N GLN A 173 1.37 -11.49 6.70
CA GLN A 173 1.16 -11.49 8.14
C GLN A 173 1.47 -12.86 8.77
N VAL A 174 0.94 -13.95 8.20
CA VAL A 174 1.23 -15.30 8.69
C VAL A 174 2.72 -15.63 8.60
N ARG A 175 3.41 -15.21 7.53
CA ARG A 175 4.87 -15.37 7.39
C ARG A 175 5.62 -14.59 8.45
N ARG A 176 5.21 -13.35 8.72
CA ARG A 176 5.79 -12.49 9.77
C ARG A 176 5.63 -13.11 11.15
N ASP A 177 4.43 -13.61 11.48
CA ASP A 177 4.13 -14.25 12.75
C ASP A 177 4.95 -15.52 12.98
N ARG A 178 5.29 -16.25 11.90
CA ARG A 178 6.18 -17.43 11.96
C ARG A 178 7.66 -17.06 12.01
N ALA A 179 8.06 -15.99 11.32
CA ALA A 179 9.45 -15.56 11.22
C ALA A 179 9.96 -14.87 12.49
N LEU A 180 9.12 -14.08 13.17
CA LEU A 180 9.51 -13.34 14.38
C LEU A 180 10.07 -14.26 15.48
N PRO A 181 9.41 -15.37 15.87
CA PRO A 181 9.97 -16.30 16.85
C PRO A 181 11.32 -16.90 16.44
N ILE A 182 11.56 -17.10 15.15
CA ILE A 182 12.85 -17.60 14.63
C ILE A 182 13.93 -16.54 14.89
N VAL A 183 13.70 -15.30 14.46
CA VAL A 183 14.61 -14.17 14.74
C VAL A 183 14.86 -14.03 16.23
N GLU A 184 13.81 -14.17 17.05
CA GLU A 184 13.92 -14.11 18.51
C GLU A 184 14.73 -15.24 19.13
N ARG A 185 14.72 -16.43 18.55
CA ARG A 185 15.57 -17.53 18.99
C ARG A 185 17.03 -17.24 18.65
N TYR A 186 17.30 -16.83 17.40
CA TYR A 186 18.66 -16.57 16.93
C TYR A 186 19.29 -15.34 17.61
N GLN A 187 18.54 -14.28 17.93
CA GLN A 187 19.07 -13.13 18.69
C GLN A 187 19.62 -13.59 20.06
N TRP A 188 18.91 -14.47 20.77
CA TRP A 188 19.33 -14.91 22.10
C TRP A 188 20.42 -15.96 22.02
N LEU A 189 20.43 -16.78 20.96
CA LEU A 189 21.53 -17.70 20.69
C LEU A 189 22.83 -16.94 20.38
N ALA A 190 22.76 -15.89 19.57
CA ALA A 190 23.89 -15.00 19.29
C ALA A 190 24.37 -14.31 20.57
N ALA A 191 23.44 -13.81 21.39
CA ALA A 191 23.74 -13.20 22.68
C ALA A 191 24.51 -14.15 23.62
N ALA A 192 24.00 -15.37 23.76
CA ALA A 192 24.61 -16.39 24.63
C ALA A 192 25.98 -16.83 24.11
N THR A 193 26.14 -16.95 22.79
CA THR A 193 27.41 -17.32 22.15
C THR A 193 28.47 -16.24 22.38
N ALA A 194 28.13 -14.98 22.12
CA ALA A 194 29.02 -13.84 22.35
C ALA A 194 29.37 -13.65 23.84
N PHE A 195 28.42 -13.94 24.74
CA PHE A 195 28.67 -13.94 26.19
C PHE A 195 29.63 -15.07 26.62
N ALA A 196 29.50 -16.26 26.03
CA ALA A 196 30.24 -17.45 26.46
C ALA A 196 31.68 -17.53 25.92
N ASN A 197 32.01 -16.87 24.80
CA ASN A 197 33.30 -17.01 24.16
C ASN A 197 33.98 -15.68 23.77
N PRO A 198 34.79 -15.08 24.65
CA PRO A 198 35.49 -13.82 24.36
C PRO A 198 36.74 -13.98 23.46
N VAL A 199 36.92 -15.12 22.80
CA VAL A 199 38.01 -15.35 21.84
C VAL A 199 37.59 -14.94 20.43
N PRO A 200 38.17 -13.88 19.83
CA PRO A 200 37.66 -13.23 18.61
C PRO A 200 37.53 -14.12 17.37
N VAL A 201 38.33 -15.18 17.25
CA VAL A 201 38.41 -16.02 16.03
C VAL A 201 37.34 -17.11 16.01
N LEU A 202 37.01 -17.70 17.17
CA LEU A 202 35.96 -18.71 17.29
C LEU A 202 34.56 -18.09 17.27
N ASP A 203 34.43 -16.87 17.80
CA ASP A 203 33.18 -16.10 17.79
C ASP A 203 32.73 -15.75 16.35
N LEU A 204 33.66 -15.46 15.45
CA LEU A 204 33.35 -15.15 14.04
C LEU A 204 32.74 -16.34 13.28
N LEU A 205 33.25 -17.55 13.49
CA LEU A 205 32.73 -18.76 12.84
C LEU A 205 31.37 -19.17 13.40
N ALA A 206 31.19 -19.09 14.72
CA ALA A 206 29.91 -19.39 15.35
C ALA A 206 28.84 -18.37 14.96
N THR A 207 29.17 -17.07 14.96
CA THR A 207 28.27 -16.00 14.51
C THR A 207 27.92 -16.14 13.03
N ALA A 208 28.87 -16.52 12.17
CA ALA A 208 28.60 -16.81 10.76
C ALA A 208 27.66 -18.01 10.58
N ALA A 209 27.82 -19.09 11.36
CA ALA A 209 26.94 -20.25 11.32
C ALA A 209 25.51 -19.94 11.79
N ILE A 210 25.38 -19.18 12.89
CA ILE A 210 24.09 -18.69 13.42
C ILE A 210 23.39 -17.82 12.37
N GLY A 211 24.11 -16.89 11.75
CA GLY A 211 23.57 -16.05 10.67
C GLY A 211 23.16 -16.86 9.44
N ALA A 212 23.96 -17.84 9.02
CA ALA A 212 23.62 -18.73 7.91
C ALA A 212 22.35 -19.55 8.19
N GLN A 213 22.23 -20.11 9.40
CA GLN A 213 21.04 -20.87 9.78
C GLN A 213 19.80 -20.00 9.92
N LEU A 214 19.94 -18.77 10.42
CA LEU A 214 18.85 -17.78 10.41
C LEU A 214 18.34 -17.51 9.00
N VAL A 215 19.25 -17.33 8.02
CA VAL A 215 18.88 -17.13 6.60
C VAL A 215 18.13 -18.34 6.04
N ILE A 216 18.60 -19.56 6.34
CA ILE A 216 17.96 -20.80 5.88
C ILE A 216 16.55 -20.97 6.47
N ASP A 217 16.43 -20.80 7.79
CA ASP A 217 15.17 -20.99 8.52
C ASP A 217 14.14 -19.94 8.11
N LEU A 218 14.56 -18.67 7.93
CA LEU A 218 13.69 -17.63 7.38
C LEU A 218 13.34 -17.92 5.92
N GLY A 219 14.29 -18.36 5.11
CA GLY A 219 14.05 -18.77 3.72
C GLY A 219 12.96 -19.85 3.60
N ALA A 220 12.97 -20.82 4.51
CA ALA A 220 11.94 -21.85 4.57
C ALA A 220 10.54 -21.27 4.86
N VAL A 221 10.43 -20.27 5.75
CA VAL A 221 9.15 -19.59 6.06
C VAL A 221 8.61 -18.83 4.84
N TYR A 222 9.49 -18.15 4.10
CA TYR A 222 9.12 -17.41 2.90
C TYR A 222 9.09 -18.26 1.62
N GLN A 223 9.34 -19.58 1.74
CA GLN A 223 9.41 -20.54 0.62
C GLN A 223 10.44 -20.18 -0.45
N HIS A 224 11.49 -19.45 -0.07
CA HIS A 224 12.66 -19.22 -0.91
C HIS A 224 13.52 -20.49 -0.89
N LYS A 225 13.71 -21.12 -2.05
CA LYS A 225 14.56 -22.31 -2.16
C LYS A 225 16.04 -21.89 -2.15
N PHE A 226 16.63 -21.78 -0.97
CA PHE A 226 18.07 -21.67 -0.86
C PHE A 226 18.71 -23.03 -1.10
N ALA A 227 19.21 -23.25 -2.31
CA ALA A 227 20.17 -24.32 -2.55
C ALA A 227 21.49 -23.94 -1.87
N LEU A 228 21.65 -24.36 -0.60
CA LEU A 228 22.92 -24.37 0.14
C LEU A 228 24.09 -25.03 -0.62
N ALA A 229 23.80 -25.72 -1.74
CA ALA A 229 24.78 -26.41 -2.58
C ALA A 229 25.78 -25.49 -3.31
N GLN A 230 25.59 -24.16 -3.34
CA GLN A 230 26.51 -23.26 -4.06
C GLN A 230 27.48 -22.46 -3.15
N ALA A 231 27.40 -22.61 -1.83
CA ALA A 231 28.51 -22.26 -0.96
C ALA A 231 29.54 -23.40 -0.97
N LYS A 232 30.08 -23.72 -2.16
CA LYS A 232 31.33 -24.49 -2.22
C LYS A 232 32.34 -23.64 -1.45
N PRO A 233 32.95 -24.12 -0.35
CA PRO A 233 34.07 -23.40 0.21
C PRO A 233 35.03 -23.20 -0.94
N ARG A 234 35.35 -21.95 -1.30
CA ARG A 234 36.46 -21.69 -2.21
C ARG A 234 37.64 -22.39 -1.57
N GLN A 235 37.98 -23.54 -2.13
CA GLN A 235 39.17 -24.28 -1.76
C GLN A 235 40.29 -23.35 -2.16
N HIS A 236 40.77 -22.55 -1.21
CA HIS A 236 42.11 -21.99 -1.32
C HIS A 236 43.01 -23.20 -1.58
N PRO A 237 43.72 -23.26 -2.72
CA PRO A 237 44.62 -24.36 -2.97
C PRO A 237 45.66 -24.34 -1.85
N ARG A 238 45.58 -25.32 -0.96
CA ARG A 238 46.57 -25.56 0.07
C ARG A 238 47.80 -26.12 -0.66
N GLY A 239 48.72 -25.23 -1.01
CA GLY A 239 49.94 -25.57 -1.71
C GLY A 239 51.03 -24.53 -1.48
N ALA A 240 51.93 -24.88 -0.56
CA ALA A 240 53.35 -24.50 -0.52
C ALA A 240 53.74 -23.01 -0.47
N GLY A 241 54.18 -22.61 0.74
CA GLY A 241 55.30 -21.73 1.08
C GLY A 241 55.82 -20.70 0.08
N SER A 242 55.83 -19.43 0.49
CA SER A 242 57.08 -18.67 0.62
C SER A 242 56.80 -17.31 1.26
N GLU A 243 57.84 -16.82 1.91
CA GLU A 243 57.97 -15.58 2.65
C GLU A 243 57.47 -14.35 1.86
N ALA A 244 56.65 -13.51 2.50
CA ALA A 244 56.54 -12.10 2.17
C ALA A 244 56.40 -11.29 3.46
N ARG A 245 57.56 -11.01 4.03
CA ARG A 245 57.80 -9.97 5.03
C ARG A 245 57.51 -8.60 4.38
N SER A 246 57.04 -7.67 5.22
CA SER A 246 57.06 -6.20 5.08
C SER A 246 55.83 -5.49 4.51
N GLY A 247 55.34 -4.53 5.31
CA GLY A 247 54.74 -3.28 4.82
C GLY A 247 53.22 -3.17 4.97
N GLY A 248 52.75 -2.58 6.07
CA GLY A 248 51.38 -2.06 6.15
C GLY A 248 50.71 -2.27 7.50
N THR A 249 51.14 -1.51 8.50
CA THR A 249 50.42 -1.37 9.77
C THR A 249 49.06 -0.72 9.47
N VAL A 250 47.99 -1.51 9.38
CA VAL A 250 46.63 -0.99 9.58
C VAL A 250 46.30 -1.32 11.02
N HIS A 251 46.37 -0.31 11.89
CA HIS A 251 45.95 -0.44 13.28
C HIS A 251 44.46 -0.83 13.34
N PRO A 252 44.05 -1.95 13.95
CA PRO A 252 42.71 -2.05 14.49
C PRO A 252 42.69 -1.26 15.79
N ALA A 253 42.45 0.05 15.68
CA ALA A 253 42.28 0.92 16.84
C ALA A 253 40.87 0.77 17.40
N ILE A 254 40.55 -0.37 18.05
CA ILE A 254 39.72 -0.46 19.27
C ILE A 254 40.09 -1.78 19.97
N ALA A 255 41.26 -1.83 20.61
CA ALA A 255 41.62 -2.89 21.55
C ALA A 255 42.02 -2.27 22.88
N SER A 256 41.05 -1.67 23.57
CA SER A 256 41.19 -1.41 25.00
C SER A 256 41.08 -2.74 25.73
N ARG A 257 42.23 -3.35 25.98
CA ARG A 257 42.43 -4.46 26.91
C ARG A 257 42.02 -3.99 28.31
N PRO A 258 40.97 -4.51 28.95
CA PRO A 258 40.75 -4.24 30.36
C PRO A 258 41.59 -5.23 31.17
N GLU A 259 42.33 -4.71 32.13
CA GLU A 259 43.00 -5.53 33.13
C GLU A 259 41.98 -6.29 33.99
N THR A 260 42.42 -7.46 34.41
CA THR A 260 41.74 -8.51 35.17
C THR A 260 40.99 -8.03 36.41
N ASN A 261 39.65 -8.09 36.35
CA ASN A 261 38.79 -8.26 37.51
C ASN A 261 37.52 -9.02 37.10
N VAL A 262 37.16 -10.08 37.83
CA VAL A 262 36.05 -11.00 37.52
C VAL A 262 34.68 -10.27 37.47
N VAL A 263 34.57 -9.11 38.11
CA VAL A 263 33.39 -8.22 38.07
C VAL A 263 33.32 -7.39 36.77
N SER A 264 34.47 -7.08 36.14
CA SER A 264 34.57 -6.40 34.84
C SER A 264 34.32 -7.33 33.65
N TYR A 265 34.50 -8.65 33.85
CA TYR A 265 34.26 -9.69 32.84
C TYR A 265 32.76 -9.87 32.54
N ALA A 266 31.92 -9.81 33.59
CA ALA A 266 30.47 -9.86 33.45
C ALA A 266 29.92 -8.61 32.72
N ALA A 267 30.55 -7.44 32.90
CA ALA A 267 30.14 -6.20 32.24
C ALA A 267 30.52 -6.17 30.74
N GLY A 268 31.70 -6.69 30.37
CA GLY A 268 32.14 -6.78 28.97
C GLY A 268 31.33 -7.78 28.15
N GLY A 269 31.11 -8.99 28.69
CA GLY A 269 30.32 -10.03 28.03
C GLY A 269 28.85 -9.67 27.87
N ALA A 270 28.26 -8.95 28.82
CA ALA A 270 26.86 -8.50 28.72
C ALA A 270 26.66 -7.49 27.57
N VAL A 271 27.58 -6.53 27.42
CA VAL A 271 27.53 -5.55 26.32
C VAL A 271 27.72 -6.22 24.96
N GLN A 272 28.65 -7.17 24.86
CA GLN A 272 28.86 -7.94 23.63
C GLN A 272 27.65 -8.82 23.29
N GLY A 273 27.07 -9.51 24.27
CA GLY A 273 25.87 -10.33 24.10
C GLY A 273 24.66 -9.52 23.65
N LEU A 274 24.38 -8.37 24.28
CA LEU A 274 23.29 -7.49 23.87
C LEU A 274 23.51 -6.89 22.48
N SER A 275 24.76 -6.53 22.15
CA SER A 275 25.09 -6.02 20.81
C SER A 275 24.89 -7.08 19.72
N ALA A 276 25.35 -8.31 19.98
CA ALA A 276 25.12 -9.44 19.08
C ALA A 276 23.63 -9.73 18.90
N ALA A 277 22.85 -9.72 19.99
CA ALA A 277 21.40 -9.89 19.94
C ALA A 277 20.71 -8.84 19.07
N TYR A 278 21.08 -7.56 19.27
CA TYR A 278 20.52 -6.45 18.50
C TYR A 278 20.85 -6.56 17.01
N LEU A 279 22.12 -6.83 16.67
CA LEU A 279 22.54 -7.00 15.27
C LEU A 279 21.85 -8.19 14.62
N THR A 280 21.77 -9.34 15.29
CA THR A 280 21.05 -10.52 14.76
C THR A 280 19.56 -10.23 14.56
N ARG A 281 18.92 -9.50 15.49
CA ARG A 281 17.53 -9.07 15.33
C ARG A 281 17.36 -8.15 14.13
N LEU A 282 18.26 -7.17 13.97
CA LEU A 282 18.25 -6.22 12.85
C LEU A 282 18.42 -6.95 11.51
N THR A 283 19.39 -7.87 11.43
CA THR A 283 19.61 -8.72 10.25
C THR A 283 18.38 -9.57 9.95
N GLY A 284 17.79 -10.22 10.96
CA GLY A 284 16.58 -11.02 10.80
C GLY A 284 15.39 -10.22 10.27
N LEU A 285 15.13 -9.04 10.82
CA LEU A 285 14.06 -8.14 10.33
C LEU A 285 14.33 -7.64 8.91
N SER A 286 15.58 -7.37 8.56
CA SER A 286 15.96 -6.95 7.20
C SER A 286 15.81 -8.09 6.18
N LEU A 287 16.14 -9.31 6.57
CA LEU A 287 15.90 -10.50 5.76
C LEU A 287 14.40 -10.76 5.55
N MET A 288 13.58 -10.56 6.58
CA MET A 288 12.12 -10.66 6.46
C MET A 288 11.56 -9.64 5.47
N GLU A 289 12.07 -8.41 5.46
CA GLU A 289 11.66 -7.37 4.50
C GLU A 289 12.10 -7.75 3.07
N TYR A 290 13.36 -8.16 2.91
CA TYR A 290 13.89 -8.61 1.63
C TYR A 290 13.10 -9.80 1.05
N PHE A 291 12.80 -10.83 1.86
CA PHE A 291 12.06 -12.00 1.39
C PHE A 291 10.58 -11.73 1.09
N GLN A 292 10.00 -10.63 1.58
CA GLN A 292 8.65 -10.21 1.22
C GLN A 292 8.58 -9.67 -0.21
N THR A 293 9.60 -8.94 -0.63
CA THR A 293 9.65 -8.28 -1.95
C THR A 293 10.36 -9.11 -3.01
N ALA A 294 11.25 -10.01 -2.60
CA ALA A 294 12.05 -10.81 -3.52
C ALA A 294 11.24 -11.97 -4.11
N ASP A 295 11.44 -12.21 -5.41
CA ASP A 295 10.88 -13.37 -6.09
C ASP A 295 11.41 -14.67 -5.47
N PRO A 296 10.53 -15.62 -5.06
CA PRO A 296 10.93 -16.85 -4.38
C PRO A 296 11.76 -17.82 -5.24
N SER A 297 11.81 -17.56 -6.55
CA SER A 297 12.55 -18.34 -7.55
C SER A 297 13.85 -17.67 -8.02
N ALA A 298 14.11 -16.42 -7.60
CA ALA A 298 15.29 -15.67 -8.01
C ALA A 298 16.49 -15.95 -7.10
N GLU A 299 17.71 -15.88 -7.65
CA GLU A 299 18.94 -15.91 -6.85
C GLU A 299 19.00 -14.70 -5.91
N LEU A 300 19.71 -14.85 -4.77
CA LEU A 300 19.91 -13.76 -3.80
C LEU A 300 20.47 -12.51 -4.50
N ASN A 301 19.68 -11.44 -4.55
CA ASN A 301 20.12 -10.17 -5.11
C ASN A 301 20.79 -9.32 -4.00
N PRO A 302 22.12 -9.16 -4.04
CA PRO A 302 22.85 -8.45 -2.98
C PRO A 302 22.46 -6.98 -2.86
N THR A 303 22.05 -6.32 -3.95
CA THR A 303 21.66 -4.90 -3.93
C THR A 303 20.32 -4.67 -3.22
N GLN A 304 19.35 -5.56 -3.41
CA GLN A 304 18.06 -5.50 -2.72
C GLN A 304 18.20 -5.84 -1.22
N LEU A 305 19.09 -6.75 -0.85
CA LEU A 305 19.40 -7.04 0.55
C LEU A 305 20.01 -5.81 1.25
N GLU A 306 20.91 -5.09 0.56
CA GLU A 306 21.51 -3.84 1.08
C GLU A 306 20.45 -2.75 1.29
N GLN A 307 19.50 -2.59 0.36
CA GLN A 307 18.38 -1.65 0.51
C GLN A 307 17.48 -2.00 1.70
N ALA A 308 17.12 -3.28 1.87
CA ALA A 308 16.33 -3.73 3.02
C ALA A 308 17.05 -3.46 4.35
N LEU A 309 18.36 -3.72 4.42
CA LEU A 309 19.19 -3.39 5.58
C LEU A 309 19.16 -1.90 5.91
N GLN A 310 19.29 -1.03 4.90
CA GLN A 310 19.24 0.43 5.09
C GLN A 310 17.87 0.90 5.60
N THR A 311 16.77 0.40 5.03
CA THR A 311 15.40 0.76 5.44
C THR A 311 15.11 0.37 6.89
N VAL A 312 15.45 -0.86 7.28
CA VAL A 312 15.23 -1.33 8.66
C VAL A 312 16.17 -0.60 9.62
N PHE A 313 17.42 -0.34 9.22
CA PHE A 313 18.36 0.42 10.04
C PHE A 313 17.88 1.84 10.30
N GLN A 314 17.41 2.58 9.29
CA GLN A 314 16.84 3.92 9.45
C GLN A 314 15.59 3.92 10.35
N THR A 315 14.73 2.90 10.20
CA THR A 315 13.52 2.75 11.03
C THR A 315 13.87 2.49 12.51
N GLN A 316 14.94 1.73 12.76
CA GLN A 316 15.38 1.31 14.10
C GLN A 316 16.40 2.26 14.75
N GLN A 317 16.95 3.25 14.03
CA GLN A 317 18.02 4.14 14.50
C GLN A 317 17.61 5.17 15.57
N ARG A 318 16.36 5.15 16.03
CA ARG A 318 15.91 6.03 17.12
C ARG A 318 16.68 5.63 18.40
N ALA A 319 17.45 6.54 18.98
CA ALA A 319 18.24 6.32 20.21
C ALA A 319 17.42 5.69 21.37
N THR A 320 16.11 5.92 21.38
CA THR A 320 15.14 5.32 22.29
C THR A 320 15.05 3.79 22.19
N VAL A 321 15.23 3.20 21.00
CA VAL A 321 15.14 1.75 20.76
C VAL A 321 16.33 1.00 21.36
N TRP A 322 17.53 1.57 21.27
CA TRP A 322 18.71 0.98 21.92
C TRP A 322 18.55 0.95 23.43
N GLN A 323 18.09 2.04 24.04
CA GLN A 323 17.88 2.13 25.47
C GLN A 323 16.80 1.16 25.97
N SER A 324 15.69 1.01 25.23
CA SER A 324 14.63 0.05 25.58
C SER A 324 15.07 -1.40 25.38
N PHE A 325 15.86 -1.69 24.35
CA PHE A 325 16.42 -3.03 24.10
C PHE A 325 17.41 -3.45 25.20
N VAL A 326 18.35 -2.56 25.57
CA VAL A 326 19.30 -2.80 26.67
C VAL A 326 18.56 -3.01 27.99
N ARG A 327 17.54 -2.17 28.29
CA ARG A 327 16.72 -2.31 29.50
C ARG A 327 15.93 -3.63 29.52
N ALA A 328 15.30 -4.00 28.42
CA ALA A 328 14.56 -5.25 28.29
C ALA A 328 15.49 -6.48 28.40
N GLY A 329 16.69 -6.41 27.82
CA GLY A 329 17.70 -7.47 27.93
C GLY A 329 18.23 -7.65 29.34
N LEU A 330 18.51 -6.54 30.05
CA LEU A 330 18.88 -6.57 31.47
C LEU A 330 17.79 -7.17 32.35
N ALA A 331 16.51 -6.81 32.14
CA ALA A 331 15.40 -7.35 32.92
C ALA A 331 15.24 -8.88 32.75
N ARG A 332 15.42 -9.37 31.51
CA ARG A 332 15.33 -10.81 31.20
C ARG A 332 16.48 -11.62 31.80
N LEU A 333 17.68 -11.03 31.91
CA LEU A 333 18.84 -11.65 32.58
C LEU A 333 18.72 -11.66 34.11
N GLN A 334 17.94 -10.76 34.69
CA GLN A 334 17.68 -10.67 36.13
C GLN A 334 16.51 -11.56 36.60
N GLY A 335 15.92 -12.37 35.70
CA GLY A 335 14.86 -13.33 36.04
C GLY A 335 13.52 -12.69 36.39
N THR A 336 13.32 -11.39 36.15
CA THR A 336 12.04 -10.72 36.38
C THR A 336 11.19 -10.86 35.11
N PRO A 337 10.00 -11.50 35.14
CA PRO A 337 9.12 -11.51 33.98
C PRO A 337 8.73 -10.05 33.67
N ALA A 338 8.92 -9.66 32.41
CA ALA A 338 8.47 -8.36 31.93
C ALA A 338 6.97 -8.23 32.19
N ALA A 339 6.58 -7.22 32.98
CA ALA A 339 5.19 -6.90 33.20
C ALA A 339 4.50 -6.67 31.85
N THR A 340 3.42 -7.40 31.64
CA THR A 340 2.47 -7.22 30.55
C THR A 340 1.92 -5.80 30.62
N GLU A 341 2.38 -4.91 29.76
CA GLU A 341 1.67 -3.66 29.49
C GLU A 341 0.41 -4.02 28.69
N SER A 342 -0.72 -4.07 29.39
CA SER A 342 -2.06 -4.07 28.83
C SER A 342 -2.32 -2.70 28.18
N PRO A 343 -2.85 -2.63 26.95
CA PRO A 343 -3.27 -1.35 26.40
C PRO A 343 -4.56 -0.93 27.09
N ALA A 344 -4.51 0.17 27.83
CA ALA A 344 -5.70 0.87 28.28
C ALA A 344 -6.38 1.53 27.07
N THR A 345 -7.64 1.12 26.83
CA THR A 345 -8.77 1.80 26.13
C THR A 345 -8.50 2.65 24.90
#